data_AF-A0A6P8TJV4-F1
#
_entry.id   AF-A0A6P8TJV4-F1
#
_cell.length_a   1.000
_cell.length_b   1.000
_cell.length_c   1.000
_cell.angle_alpha   90.00
_cell.angle_beta   90.00
_cell.angle_gamma   90.00
#
_symmetry.space_group_name_H-M   'P 1'
#
loop_
_entity.id
_entity.type
_entity.pdbx_description
1 polymer ?
#
loop_
_entity_poly.entity_id
_entity_poly.type
_entity_poly.pdbx_seq_one_letter_code
_entity_poly.pdbx_strand_id
1 'polypeptide(L)'
;MDILTAHRMIVAAETQLKDMTRDFEKVKTAAATFVQWANNQTEEQSEETELEVEAALPQKRGRKKKTMPGEMSKDEAVTDAETSYKIDVHNQIMDTVTGSMHQRFLKNGTLYAELALLDPKRFSQVTSYAGGFPEAALQELSKCLLPLDDRATVAKLQSELISLAGQWNRLKTSVFEEYTTKTTEAGPEDAEDEAEMVYKKCSSCKDCPLCCYRILKQYNLLTDAYHIIGLAYRFLLTLSVTQVACERSFSTLKFIKNKLRSSLSQQNLESFMLMATQPDVLKMLDSDQIIDGVAEKSELLQKLLIQ
;
A
#
# COMPACT_ATOMS: atom_id res chain seq x y z
N MET A 1 1.71 11.29 -14.21
CA MET A 1 1.11 10.81 -12.94
C MET A 1 0.67 12.04 -12.19
N ASP A 2 -0.63 12.22 -11.97
CA ASP A 2 -1.17 13.39 -11.28
C ASP A 2 -1.47 13.05 -9.82
N ILE A 3 -0.54 13.44 -8.95
CA ILE A 3 -0.56 13.14 -7.51
C ILE A 3 -1.79 13.76 -6.83
N LEU A 4 -2.25 14.93 -7.30
CA LEU A 4 -3.42 15.59 -6.72
C LEU A 4 -4.70 14.85 -7.07
N THR A 5 -4.80 14.37 -8.30
CA THR A 5 -5.95 13.55 -8.71
C THR A 5 -5.98 12.26 -7.92
N ALA A 6 -4.85 11.58 -7.74
CA ALA A 6 -4.76 10.39 -6.89
C ALA A 6 -5.19 10.68 -5.43
N HIS A 7 -4.69 11.77 -4.83
CA HIS A 7 -5.08 12.18 -3.48
C HIS A 7 -6.59 12.48 -3.38
N ARG A 8 -7.18 13.16 -4.37
CA ARG A 8 -8.63 13.42 -4.42
C ARG A 8 -9.44 12.13 -4.49
N MET A 9 -9.00 11.14 -5.25
CA MET A 9 -9.65 9.83 -5.30
C MET A 9 -9.63 9.14 -3.92
N ILE A 10 -8.51 9.23 -3.19
CA ILE A 10 -8.40 8.68 -1.83
C ILE A 10 -9.36 9.39 -0.87
N VAL A 11 -9.44 10.72 -0.93
CA VAL A 11 -10.38 11.51 -0.11
C VAL A 11 -11.84 11.14 -0.40
N ALA A 12 -12.18 10.98 -1.68
CA ALA A 12 -13.52 10.54 -2.07
C ALA A 12 -13.84 9.13 -1.55
N ALA A 13 -12.90 8.19 -1.67
CA ALA A 13 -13.06 6.83 -1.15
C ALA A 13 -13.21 6.80 0.37
N GLU A 14 -12.44 7.62 1.11
CA GLU A 14 -12.57 7.72 2.57
C GLU A 14 -13.93 8.29 2.98
N THR A 15 -14.47 9.24 2.22
CA THR A 15 -15.82 9.80 2.47
C THR A 15 -16.88 8.72 2.28
N GLN A 16 -16.81 7.95 1.19
CA GLN A 16 -17.71 6.82 0.95
C GLN A 16 -17.60 5.75 2.05
N LEU A 17 -16.37 5.44 2.50
CA LEU A 17 -16.15 4.49 3.58
C LEU A 17 -16.76 4.98 4.90
N LYS A 18 -16.65 6.27 5.22
CA LYS A 18 -17.29 6.87 6.40
C LYS A 18 -18.81 6.74 6.36
N ASP A 19 -19.42 6.98 5.20
CA ASP A 19 -20.87 6.83 5.02
C ASP A 19 -21.33 5.38 5.22
N MET A 20 -20.48 4.40 4.88
CA MET A 20 -20.74 2.97 5.02
C MET A 20 -20.26 2.37 6.35
N THR A 21 -19.53 3.12 7.19
CA THR A 21 -18.78 2.58 8.35
C THR A 21 -19.67 1.90 9.39
N ARG A 22 -20.96 2.26 9.46
CA ARG A 22 -21.93 1.68 10.42
C ARG A 22 -23.04 0.90 9.75
N ASP A 23 -22.96 0.68 8.45
CA ASP A 23 -24.01 0.03 7.65
C ASP A 23 -23.87 -1.51 7.68
N PHE A 24 -24.09 -2.06 8.86
CA PHE A 24 -24.05 -3.51 9.06
C PHE A 24 -25.17 -4.23 8.30
N GLU A 25 -26.34 -3.60 8.12
CA GLU A 25 -27.51 -4.23 7.49
C GLU A 25 -27.28 -4.52 6.00
N LYS A 26 -26.62 -3.61 5.27
CA LYS A 26 -26.25 -3.90 3.88
C LYS A 26 -25.29 -5.08 3.77
N VAL A 27 -24.29 -5.15 4.66
CA VAL A 27 -23.34 -6.27 4.69
C VAL A 27 -24.05 -7.57 5.03
N LYS A 28 -24.96 -7.55 6.00
CA LYS A 28 -25.77 -8.70 6.39
C LYS A 28 -26.66 -9.19 5.24
N THR A 29 -27.33 -8.28 4.54
CA THR A 29 -28.21 -8.61 3.41
C THR A 29 -27.41 -9.22 2.25
N ALA A 30 -26.24 -8.66 1.95
CA ALA A 30 -25.33 -9.20 0.94
C ALA A 30 -24.81 -10.60 1.34
N ALA A 31 -24.45 -10.79 2.61
CA ALA A 31 -24.02 -12.09 3.13
C ALA A 31 -25.13 -13.14 3.05
N ALA A 32 -26.38 -12.78 3.40
CA ALA A 32 -27.53 -13.69 3.28
C ALA A 32 -27.79 -14.09 1.82
N THR A 33 -27.67 -13.14 0.88
CA THR A 33 -27.79 -13.40 -0.56
C THR A 33 -26.70 -14.36 -1.04
N PHE A 34 -25.46 -14.18 -0.56
CA PHE A 34 -24.35 -15.07 -0.86
C PHE A 34 -24.55 -16.48 -0.31
N VAL A 35 -25.03 -16.63 0.93
CA VAL A 35 -25.32 -17.94 1.54
C VAL A 35 -26.39 -18.68 0.74
N GLN A 36 -27.47 -18.00 0.36
CA GLN A 36 -28.52 -18.57 -0.50
C GLN A 36 -27.94 -19.03 -1.84
N TRP A 37 -27.16 -18.19 -2.51
CA TRP A 37 -26.51 -18.55 -3.76
C TRP A 37 -25.56 -19.75 -3.60
N ALA A 38 -24.76 -19.77 -2.54
CA ALA A 38 -23.76 -20.82 -2.29
C ALA A 38 -24.43 -22.17 -2.01
N ASN A 39 -25.48 -22.19 -1.18
CA ASN A 39 -26.23 -23.41 -0.87
C ASN A 39 -26.97 -23.96 -2.09
N ASN A 40 -27.58 -23.08 -2.92
CA ASN A 40 -28.19 -23.53 -4.18
C ASN A 40 -27.15 -24.17 -5.12
N GLN A 41 -25.94 -23.60 -5.20
CA GLN A 41 -24.88 -24.15 -6.04
C GLN A 41 -24.32 -25.48 -5.50
N THR A 42 -24.21 -25.65 -4.18
CA THR A 42 -23.75 -26.93 -3.60
C THR A 42 -24.79 -28.03 -3.75
N GLU A 43 -26.09 -27.70 -3.65
CA GLU A 43 -27.19 -28.64 -3.93
C GLU A 43 -27.22 -29.08 -5.41
N GLU A 44 -26.92 -28.18 -6.36
CA GLU A 44 -26.89 -28.50 -7.79
C GLU A 44 -25.68 -29.36 -8.21
N GLN A 45 -24.56 -29.26 -7.50
CA GLN A 45 -23.27 -29.84 -7.93
C GLN A 45 -22.87 -31.14 -7.21
N SER A 46 -23.55 -31.58 -6.15
CA SER A 46 -23.12 -32.75 -5.37
C SER A 46 -24.28 -33.49 -4.70
N GLU A 47 -24.71 -34.62 -5.27
CA GLU A 47 -25.63 -35.56 -4.60
C GLU A 47 -24.97 -36.30 -3.40
N GLU A 48 -23.63 -36.30 -3.31
CA GLU A 48 -22.88 -37.07 -2.30
C GLU A 48 -22.19 -36.23 -1.20
N THR A 49 -22.16 -34.90 -1.29
CA THR A 49 -21.45 -34.05 -0.30
C THR A 49 -22.43 -33.14 0.45
N GLU A 50 -22.74 -33.46 1.70
CA GLU A 50 -23.52 -32.62 2.62
C GLU A 50 -22.70 -31.41 3.09
N LEU A 51 -22.47 -30.45 2.18
CA LEU A 51 -21.84 -29.16 2.48
C LEU A 51 -22.90 -28.06 2.48
N GLU A 52 -23.30 -27.65 3.67
CA GLU A 52 -24.19 -26.51 3.89
C GLU A 52 -23.40 -25.33 4.48
N VAL A 53 -23.57 -24.14 3.90
CA VAL A 53 -23.06 -22.89 4.44
C VAL A 53 -24.03 -22.38 5.50
N GLU A 54 -23.56 -22.28 6.73
CA GLU A 54 -24.36 -21.78 7.86
C GLU A 54 -24.83 -20.33 7.61
N ALA A 55 -26.14 -20.10 7.72
CA ALA A 55 -26.76 -18.78 7.51
C ALA A 55 -26.78 -17.89 8.77
N ALA A 56 -26.53 -18.47 9.95
CA ALA A 56 -26.66 -17.78 11.24
C ALA A 56 -25.33 -17.68 11.97
N LEU A 57 -25.13 -16.56 12.69
CA LEU A 57 -23.96 -16.39 13.55
C LEU A 57 -24.05 -17.28 14.80
N PRO A 58 -22.93 -17.83 15.28
CA PRO A 58 -22.91 -18.70 16.46
C PRO A 58 -23.30 -17.93 17.72
N GLN A 59 -24.32 -18.43 18.43
CA GLN A 59 -24.77 -17.82 19.69
C GLN A 59 -23.81 -18.11 20.84
N LYS A 60 -23.26 -17.05 21.44
CA LYS A 60 -22.40 -17.17 22.63
C LYS A 60 -23.25 -17.19 23.90
N ARG A 61 -23.10 -18.24 24.71
CA ARG A 61 -23.80 -18.34 26.00
C ARG A 61 -23.21 -17.35 27.01
N GLY A 62 -24.00 -16.37 27.43
CA GLY A 62 -23.62 -15.43 28.49
C GLY A 62 -23.51 -16.11 29.86
N ARG A 63 -22.36 -15.99 30.53
CA ARG A 63 -22.17 -16.49 31.90
C ARG A 63 -22.79 -15.49 32.90
N LYS A 64 -23.94 -15.83 33.48
CA LYS A 64 -24.52 -15.04 34.59
C LYS A 64 -23.87 -15.42 35.91
N LYS A 65 -23.37 -14.42 36.64
CA LYS A 65 -22.89 -14.58 38.03
C LYS A 65 -24.00 -14.09 38.96
N LYS A 66 -24.36 -14.86 40.00
CA LYS A 66 -25.32 -14.40 41.01
C LYS A 66 -24.76 -13.15 41.70
N THR A 67 -25.56 -12.10 41.79
CA THR A 67 -25.31 -10.88 42.57
C THR A 67 -25.97 -11.00 43.94
N MET A 68 -25.29 -10.50 44.97
CA MET A 68 -25.82 -10.48 46.34
C MET A 68 -26.64 -9.21 46.59
N PRO A 69 -27.62 -9.24 47.53
CA PRO A 69 -28.37 -8.05 47.91
C PRO A 69 -27.43 -6.91 48.36
N GLY A 70 -27.52 -5.74 47.74
CA GLY A 70 -26.68 -4.57 48.02
C GLY A 70 -25.48 -4.39 47.09
N GLU A 71 -25.18 -5.34 46.20
CA GLU A 71 -24.18 -5.15 45.14
C GLU A 71 -24.75 -4.39 43.93
N MET A 72 -23.98 -3.43 43.40
CA MET A 72 -24.29 -2.79 42.12
C MET A 72 -24.16 -3.82 40.98
N SER A 73 -25.13 -3.81 40.06
CA SER A 73 -25.07 -4.62 38.83
C SER A 73 -23.80 -4.28 38.03
N LYS A 74 -23.12 -5.31 37.51
CA LYS A 74 -22.01 -5.12 36.56
C LYS A 74 -22.58 -4.92 35.15
N ASP A 75 -21.82 -4.23 34.30
CA ASP A 75 -22.14 -4.11 32.87
C ASP A 75 -22.35 -5.49 32.25
N GLU A 76 -23.52 -5.69 31.64
CA GLU A 76 -23.86 -6.96 30.98
C GLU A 76 -23.18 -7.03 29.61
N ALA A 77 -22.56 -8.16 29.30
CA ALA A 77 -22.05 -8.42 27.96
C ALA A 77 -23.23 -8.55 26.98
N VAL A 78 -23.08 -7.98 25.79
CA VAL A 78 -24.05 -8.13 24.69
C VAL A 78 -24.20 -9.63 24.39
N THR A 79 -25.41 -10.14 24.55
CA THR A 79 -25.72 -11.58 24.40
C THR A 79 -26.22 -11.93 23.01
N ASP A 80 -26.77 -10.96 22.28
CA ASP A 80 -27.21 -11.15 20.91
C ASP A 80 -26.00 -11.25 19.96
N ALA A 81 -25.99 -12.30 19.14
CA ALA A 81 -24.86 -12.66 18.29
C ALA A 81 -24.62 -11.62 17.19
N GLU A 82 -25.70 -11.03 16.67
CA GLU A 82 -25.62 -10.04 15.58
C GLU A 82 -25.06 -8.71 16.09
N THR A 83 -25.57 -8.22 17.22
CA THR A 83 -25.08 -6.98 17.84
C THR A 83 -23.64 -7.14 18.35
N SER A 84 -23.27 -8.28 18.92
CA SER A 84 -21.87 -8.57 19.29
C SER A 84 -20.97 -8.57 18.04
N TYR A 85 -21.35 -9.25 16.96
CA TYR A 85 -20.55 -9.25 15.73
C TYR A 85 -20.44 -7.84 15.11
N LYS A 86 -21.54 -7.08 15.11
CA LYS A 86 -21.55 -5.69 14.64
C LYS A 86 -20.54 -4.83 15.40
N ILE A 87 -20.52 -4.93 16.74
CA ILE A 87 -19.67 -4.10 17.61
C ILE A 87 -18.21 -4.59 17.61
N ASP A 88 -18.01 -5.89 17.81
CA ASP A 88 -16.69 -6.47 18.06
C ASP A 88 -15.90 -6.72 16.77
N VAL A 89 -16.58 -6.91 15.64
CA VAL A 89 -15.93 -7.25 14.36
C VAL A 89 -16.16 -6.17 13.32
N HIS A 90 -17.41 -5.96 12.88
CA HIS A 90 -17.69 -5.05 11.75
C HIS A 90 -17.22 -3.62 12.04
N ASN A 91 -17.63 -3.07 13.18
CA ASN A 91 -17.26 -1.72 13.59
C ASN A 91 -15.74 -1.58 13.77
N GLN A 92 -15.08 -2.54 14.42
CA GLN A 92 -13.62 -2.51 14.60
C GLN A 92 -12.87 -2.52 13.27
N ILE A 93 -13.31 -3.35 12.31
CA ILE A 93 -12.71 -3.42 10.97
C ILE A 93 -12.89 -2.07 10.27
N MET A 94 -14.11 -1.54 10.21
CA MET A 94 -14.40 -0.28 9.51
C MET A 94 -13.68 0.91 10.15
N ASP A 95 -13.60 0.96 11.49
CA ASP A 95 -12.86 1.98 12.23
C ASP A 95 -11.35 1.88 11.98
N THR A 96 -10.81 0.65 11.94
CA THR A 96 -9.39 0.41 11.62
C THR A 96 -9.06 0.82 10.19
N VAL A 97 -9.90 0.46 9.22
CA VAL A 97 -9.71 0.81 7.81
C VAL A 97 -9.76 2.34 7.66
N THR A 98 -10.83 2.97 8.14
CA THR A 98 -11.02 4.43 8.04
C THR A 98 -9.90 5.19 8.77
N GLY A 99 -9.55 4.77 9.99
CA GLY A 99 -8.46 5.37 10.76
C GLY A 99 -7.11 5.23 10.06
N SER A 100 -6.82 4.05 9.50
CA SER A 100 -5.57 3.82 8.78
C SER A 100 -5.47 4.65 7.50
N MET A 101 -6.56 4.77 6.73
CA MET A 101 -6.60 5.59 5.52
C MET A 101 -6.43 7.07 5.84
N HIS A 102 -7.10 7.54 6.90
CA HIS A 102 -7.00 8.92 7.36
C HIS A 102 -5.56 9.30 7.76
N GLN A 103 -4.93 8.48 8.62
CA GLN A 103 -3.58 8.76 9.11
C GLN A 103 -2.51 8.65 8.03
N ARG A 104 -2.64 7.69 7.09
CA ARG A 104 -1.63 7.44 6.07
C ARG A 104 -1.67 8.46 4.92
N PHE A 105 -2.87 8.90 4.52
CA PHE A 105 -3.04 9.71 3.31
C PHE A 105 -3.58 11.11 3.59
N LEU A 106 -4.69 11.27 4.32
CA LEU A 106 -5.36 12.57 4.42
C LEU A 106 -4.56 13.61 5.22
N LYS A 107 -3.83 13.17 6.25
CA LYS A 107 -2.96 14.05 7.04
C LYS A 107 -1.88 14.73 6.19
N ASN A 108 -1.52 14.13 5.05
CA ASN A 108 -0.42 14.56 4.18
C ASN A 108 -0.88 15.39 2.97
N GLY A 109 -2.10 15.92 2.97
CA GLY A 109 -2.65 16.69 1.84
C GLY A 109 -1.78 17.89 1.42
N THR A 110 -1.19 18.60 2.38
CA THR A 110 -0.25 19.71 2.13
C THR A 110 1.03 19.23 1.45
N LEU A 111 1.61 18.13 1.93
CA LEU A 111 2.78 17.49 1.32
C LEU A 111 2.51 17.09 -0.14
N TYR A 112 1.34 16.52 -0.44
CA TYR A 112 1.00 16.18 -1.83
C TYR A 112 0.81 17.40 -2.73
N ALA A 113 0.30 18.52 -2.19
CA ALA A 113 0.24 19.79 -2.90
C ALA A 113 1.63 20.33 -3.25
N GLU A 114 2.55 20.26 -2.30
CA GLU A 114 3.95 20.66 -2.49
C GLU A 114 4.69 19.74 -3.48
N LEU A 115 4.52 18.43 -3.37
CA LEU A 115 5.09 17.44 -4.28
C LEU A 115 4.56 17.57 -5.71
N ALA A 116 3.32 18.04 -5.89
CA ALA A 116 2.79 18.28 -7.23
C ALA A 116 3.54 19.40 -7.98
N LEU A 117 4.24 20.30 -7.27
CA LEU A 117 5.09 21.32 -7.89
C LEU A 117 6.34 20.73 -8.57
N LEU A 118 6.74 19.51 -8.20
CA LEU A 118 7.79 18.76 -8.88
C LEU A 118 7.32 18.13 -10.21
N ASP A 119 6.04 18.23 -10.55
CA ASP A 119 5.56 17.82 -11.87
C ASP A 119 5.97 18.85 -12.94
N PRO A 120 6.70 18.43 -14.00
CA PRO A 120 7.09 19.33 -15.09
C PRO A 120 5.94 20.12 -15.71
N LYS A 121 4.71 19.58 -15.68
CA LYS A 121 3.51 20.28 -16.16
C LYS A 121 3.22 21.57 -15.41
N ARG A 122 3.70 21.72 -14.18
CA ARG A 122 3.51 22.89 -13.32
C ARG A 122 4.70 23.84 -13.31
N PHE A 123 5.78 23.54 -14.05
CA PHE A 123 6.96 24.40 -14.07
C PHE A 123 6.71 25.79 -14.65
N SER A 124 5.71 25.94 -15.52
CA SER A 124 5.23 27.26 -15.96
C SER A 124 4.72 28.11 -14.80
N GLN A 125 3.98 27.49 -13.86
CA GLN A 125 3.50 28.14 -12.64
C GLN A 125 4.66 28.41 -11.68
N VAL A 126 5.57 27.46 -11.50
CA VAL A 126 6.79 27.64 -10.68
C VAL A 126 7.62 28.83 -11.13
N THR A 127 7.78 29.01 -12.45
CA THR A 127 8.57 30.12 -13.01
C THR A 127 7.89 31.48 -12.74
N SER A 128 6.56 31.53 -12.61
CA SER A 128 5.84 32.75 -12.23
C SER A 128 6.07 33.17 -10.77
N TYR A 129 6.42 32.22 -9.89
CA TYR A 129 6.79 32.48 -8.50
C TYR A 129 8.25 32.90 -8.31
N ALA A 130 8.98 33.20 -9.39
CA ALA A 130 10.36 33.71 -9.31
C ALA A 130 10.47 35.04 -8.53
N GLY A 131 9.37 35.79 -8.38
CA GLY A 131 9.28 36.97 -7.53
C GLY A 131 9.06 36.68 -6.02
N GLY A 132 8.92 35.41 -5.65
CA GLY A 132 8.70 34.94 -4.28
C GLY A 132 7.68 33.81 -4.23
N PHE A 133 8.08 32.64 -3.71
CA PHE A 133 7.12 31.61 -3.30
C PHE A 133 6.30 32.12 -2.10
N PRO A 134 5.03 31.69 -1.93
CA PRO A 134 4.32 31.90 -0.68
C PRO A 134 5.15 31.38 0.50
N GLU A 135 5.19 32.12 1.62
CA GLU A 135 6.03 31.76 2.79
C GLU A 135 5.75 30.33 3.32
N ALA A 136 4.53 29.83 3.10
CA ALA A 136 4.08 28.49 3.49
C ALA A 136 4.46 27.37 2.49
N ALA A 137 5.05 27.68 1.34
CA ALA A 137 5.29 26.68 0.29
C ALA A 137 6.58 25.87 0.54
N LEU A 138 6.47 24.54 0.39
CA LEU A 138 7.56 23.55 0.52
C LEU A 138 8.06 23.36 1.96
N GLN A 139 7.26 23.79 2.95
CA GLN A 139 7.60 23.64 4.36
C GLN A 139 7.48 22.19 4.82
N GLU A 140 6.39 21.50 4.44
CA GLU A 140 6.16 20.12 4.89
C GLU A 140 7.12 19.16 4.18
N LEU A 141 7.41 19.41 2.90
CA LEU A 141 8.41 18.67 2.14
C LEU A 141 9.81 18.88 2.72
N SER A 142 10.22 20.12 3.01
CA SER A 142 11.51 20.39 3.67
C SER A 142 11.61 19.65 5.02
N LYS A 143 10.56 19.69 5.83
CA LYS A 143 10.49 18.94 7.10
C LYS A 143 10.64 17.43 6.93
N CYS A 144 10.10 16.83 5.86
CA CYS A 144 10.31 15.41 5.56
C CYS A 144 11.72 15.10 5.04
N LEU A 145 12.40 16.06 4.42
CA LEU A 145 13.73 15.87 3.83
C LEU A 145 14.87 16.18 4.81
N LEU A 146 14.66 17.05 5.81
CA LEU A 146 15.67 17.40 6.83
C LEU A 146 16.26 16.20 7.59
N PRO A 147 15.50 15.12 7.93
CA PRO A 147 16.06 13.92 8.53
C PRO A 147 17.02 13.15 7.60
N LEU A 148 16.95 13.39 6.29
CA LEU A 148 17.75 12.71 5.28
C LEU A 148 18.98 13.53 4.87
N ASP A 149 18.85 14.86 4.84
CA ASP A 149 19.94 15.81 4.56
C ASP A 149 19.66 17.13 5.29
N ASP A 150 20.61 17.58 6.11
CA ASP A 150 20.52 18.81 6.91
C ASP A 150 20.48 20.08 6.05
N ARG A 151 20.95 20.00 4.79
CA ARG A 151 20.93 21.10 3.83
C ARG A 151 19.56 21.29 3.17
N ALA A 152 18.61 20.39 3.41
CA ALA A 152 17.25 20.38 2.84
C ALA A 152 16.32 21.48 3.36
N THR A 153 16.81 22.72 3.44
CA THR A 153 16.06 23.90 3.88
C THR A 153 15.07 24.38 2.81
N VAL A 154 13.98 25.02 3.25
CA VAL A 154 12.93 25.57 2.38
C VAL A 154 13.51 26.51 1.30
N ALA A 155 14.41 27.41 1.69
CA ALA A 155 15.01 28.38 0.77
C ALA A 155 15.85 27.72 -0.33
N LYS A 156 16.63 26.68 0.02
CA LYS A 156 17.46 25.98 -0.95
C LYS A 156 16.60 25.12 -1.89
N LEU A 157 15.58 24.45 -1.35
CA LEU A 157 14.61 23.70 -2.14
C LEU A 157 13.85 24.59 -3.14
N GLN A 158 13.39 25.77 -2.71
CA GLN A 158 12.73 26.76 -3.57
C GLN A 158 13.66 27.27 -4.69
N SER A 159 14.89 27.66 -4.35
CA SER A 159 15.85 28.18 -5.34
C SER A 159 16.26 27.14 -6.39
N GLU A 160 16.50 25.89 -5.97
CA GLU A 160 16.79 24.77 -6.90
C GLU A 160 15.59 24.48 -7.80
N LEU A 161 14.36 24.50 -7.25
CA LEU A 161 13.13 24.26 -8.02
C LEU A 161 12.90 25.33 -9.09
N ILE A 162 13.08 26.62 -8.76
CA ILE A 162 12.95 27.74 -9.72
C ILE A 162 13.97 27.59 -10.84
N SER A 163 15.23 27.33 -10.48
CA SER A 163 16.32 27.13 -11.43
C SER A 163 16.03 25.95 -12.37
N LEU A 164 15.57 24.82 -11.84
CA LEU A 164 15.18 23.66 -12.63
C LEU A 164 14.02 23.97 -13.57
N ALA A 165 12.95 24.61 -13.07
CA ALA A 165 11.78 24.95 -13.85
C ALA A 165 12.12 25.87 -15.04
N GLY A 166 12.98 26.87 -14.81
CA GLY A 166 13.46 27.77 -15.86
C GLY A 166 14.30 27.08 -16.94
N GLN A 167 15.06 26.04 -16.57
CA GLN A 167 15.94 25.31 -17.48
C GLN A 167 15.27 24.10 -18.15
N TRP A 168 14.09 23.68 -17.68
CA TRP A 168 13.43 22.46 -18.11
C TRP A 168 13.19 22.36 -19.62
N ASN A 169 12.80 23.46 -20.27
CA ASN A 169 12.57 23.49 -21.72
C ASN A 169 13.83 23.15 -22.54
N ARG A 170 15.02 23.44 -21.99
CA ARG A 170 16.30 23.07 -22.61
C ARG A 170 16.65 21.61 -22.31
N LEU A 171 16.44 21.19 -21.05
CA LEU A 171 16.73 19.83 -20.58
C LEU A 171 15.85 18.75 -21.25
N LYS A 172 14.59 19.05 -21.60
CA LYS A 172 13.68 18.08 -22.24
C LYS A 172 13.97 17.79 -23.73
N THR A 173 14.82 18.62 -24.36
CA THR A 173 15.08 18.59 -25.81
C THR A 173 16.11 17.53 -26.19
N SER A 174 16.93 17.07 -25.24
CA SER A 174 17.98 16.10 -25.51
C SER A 174 17.50 14.65 -25.64
N VAL A 175 18.29 13.90 -26.41
CA VAL A 175 18.03 12.53 -26.87
C VAL A 175 18.16 11.54 -25.71
N PHE A 176 17.17 10.67 -25.60
CA PHE A 176 17.14 9.56 -24.66
C PHE A 176 18.04 8.42 -25.14
N GLU A 177 18.94 7.95 -24.29
CA GLU A 177 19.38 6.55 -24.31
C GLU A 177 18.54 5.75 -23.32
N GLU A 178 18.25 4.52 -23.73
CA GLU A 178 17.29 3.60 -23.14
C GLU A 178 17.63 3.19 -21.71
N TYR A 179 16.60 2.93 -20.90
CA TYR A 179 16.81 2.11 -19.72
C TYR A 179 15.55 1.32 -19.31
N THR A 180 15.82 0.28 -18.54
CA THR A 180 14.92 -0.83 -18.22
C THR A 180 14.04 -0.58 -16.97
N THR A 181 12.74 -0.52 -17.21
CA THR A 181 11.57 -0.70 -16.32
C THR A 181 11.37 -2.06 -15.64
N LYS A 182 11.62 -2.34 -14.35
CA LYS A 182 11.20 -3.63 -13.74
C LYS A 182 9.67 -3.77 -13.72
N THR A 183 9.11 -4.52 -14.66
CA THR A 183 7.72 -4.98 -14.65
C THR A 183 7.65 -6.47 -14.97
N THR A 184 6.64 -7.14 -14.44
CA THR A 184 6.31 -8.56 -14.61
C THR A 184 4.87 -8.58 -15.10
N GLU A 185 4.61 -9.25 -16.23
CA GLU A 185 3.25 -9.48 -16.73
C GLU A 185 2.79 -10.87 -16.30
N ALA A 186 1.50 -11.03 -16.05
CA ALA A 186 0.91 -12.32 -15.73
C ALA A 186 0.86 -13.18 -17.00
N GLY A 187 1.50 -14.34 -16.98
CA GLY A 187 1.36 -15.36 -18.02
C GLY A 187 -0.06 -15.95 -18.06
N PRO A 188 -0.41 -16.72 -19.12
CA PRO A 188 -1.72 -17.35 -19.27
C PRO A 188 -2.03 -18.28 -18.09
N GLU A 189 -3.30 -18.37 -17.71
CA GLU A 189 -3.79 -18.97 -16.47
C GLU A 189 -3.53 -20.48 -16.28
N ASP A 190 -2.86 -21.16 -17.23
CA ASP A 190 -2.76 -22.63 -17.29
C ASP A 190 -1.34 -23.21 -17.43
N ALA A 191 -0.28 -22.48 -17.04
CA ALA A 191 1.07 -23.05 -16.96
C ALA A 191 1.71 -22.76 -15.61
N GLU A 192 2.24 -23.79 -14.94
CA GLU A 192 3.03 -23.70 -13.69
C GLU A 192 4.41 -23.03 -13.89
N ASP A 193 4.58 -22.22 -14.93
CA ASP A 193 5.87 -21.66 -15.30
C ASP A 193 6.07 -20.22 -14.81
N GLU A 194 7.27 -20.05 -14.26
CA GLU A 194 7.88 -18.87 -13.66
C GLU A 194 7.41 -17.53 -14.26
N ALA A 195 7.00 -16.60 -13.38
CA ALA A 195 6.58 -15.25 -13.76
C ALA A 195 7.65 -14.54 -14.61
N GLU A 196 7.47 -14.55 -15.93
CA GLU A 196 8.42 -13.96 -16.86
C GLU A 196 8.36 -12.43 -16.80
N MET A 197 9.54 -11.81 -16.64
CA MET A 197 9.70 -10.39 -16.35
C MET A 197 9.53 -9.52 -17.60
N VAL A 198 8.32 -9.05 -17.88
CA VAL A 198 8.05 -8.19 -19.05
C VAL A 198 8.19 -6.69 -18.73
N TYR A 199 9.15 -6.03 -19.38
CA TYR A 199 9.50 -4.60 -19.25
C TYR A 199 8.51 -3.64 -19.97
N LYS A 200 7.79 -2.78 -19.23
CA LYS A 200 6.83 -1.81 -19.78
C LYS A 200 7.46 -0.41 -19.85
N LYS A 201 7.51 0.10 -21.08
CA LYS A 201 8.11 1.39 -21.49
C LYS A 201 7.17 2.54 -21.13
N CYS A 202 7.71 3.66 -20.65
CA CYS A 202 6.97 4.92 -20.68
C CYS A 202 7.03 5.44 -22.13
N SER A 203 6.03 5.07 -22.93
CA SER A 203 5.90 5.61 -24.28
C SER A 203 5.59 7.12 -24.16
N SER A 204 6.55 7.94 -24.57
CA SER A 204 6.43 9.32 -25.06
C SER A 204 6.16 10.51 -24.13
N CYS A 205 5.80 10.37 -22.85
CA CYS A 205 5.16 11.52 -22.18
C CYS A 205 6.03 12.75 -21.88
N LYS A 206 7.37 12.63 -21.78
CA LYS A 206 8.41 13.65 -21.45
C LYS A 206 8.16 14.63 -20.27
N ASP A 207 6.92 14.86 -19.87
CA ASP A 207 6.43 15.80 -18.86
C ASP A 207 5.78 15.04 -17.70
N CYS A 208 6.51 14.08 -17.13
CA CYS A 208 6.11 13.46 -15.87
C CYS A 208 7.26 13.43 -14.86
N PRO A 209 6.98 13.34 -13.55
CA PRO A 209 8.02 13.32 -12.52
C PRO A 209 9.06 12.21 -12.73
N LEU A 210 8.66 11.06 -13.26
CA LEU A 210 9.57 9.96 -13.57
C LEU A 210 10.52 10.33 -14.73
N CYS A 211 10.00 10.90 -15.83
CA CYS A 211 10.81 11.42 -16.93
C CYS A 211 11.77 12.52 -16.48
N CYS A 212 11.32 13.41 -15.60
CA CYS A 212 12.15 14.44 -15.00
C CYS A 212 13.33 13.86 -14.21
N TYR A 213 13.05 12.95 -13.29
CA TYR A 213 14.09 12.27 -12.52
C TYR A 213 15.11 11.54 -13.43
N ARG A 214 14.64 10.88 -14.50
CA ARG A 214 15.50 10.19 -15.47
C ARG A 214 16.47 11.16 -16.17
N ILE A 215 15.93 12.26 -16.71
CA ILE A 215 16.72 13.28 -17.41
C ILE A 215 17.77 13.87 -16.46
N LEU A 216 17.38 14.21 -15.24
CA LEU A 216 18.30 14.75 -14.24
C LEU A 216 19.40 13.76 -13.84
N LYS A 217 19.08 12.46 -13.77
CA LYS A 217 20.05 11.40 -13.50
C LYS A 217 21.06 11.25 -14.63
N GLN A 218 20.62 11.28 -15.88
CA GLN A 218 21.49 11.14 -17.05
C GLN A 218 22.54 12.26 -17.12
N TYR A 219 22.13 13.48 -16.78
CA TYR A 219 23.04 14.64 -16.72
C TYR A 219 23.87 14.72 -15.43
N ASN A 220 23.76 13.74 -14.53
CA ASN A 220 24.36 13.76 -13.19
C ASN A 220 24.03 15.04 -12.37
N LEU A 221 22.92 15.72 -12.69
CA LEU A 221 22.55 16.97 -12.03
C LEU A 221 21.99 16.74 -10.63
N LEU A 222 21.54 15.52 -10.33
CA LEU A 222 20.97 15.13 -9.04
C LEU A 222 21.99 15.08 -7.89
N THR A 223 23.29 15.08 -8.19
CA THR A 223 24.35 14.99 -7.17
C THR A 223 25.00 16.34 -6.91
N ASP A 224 25.18 17.14 -7.96
CA ASP A 224 25.98 18.38 -7.88
C ASP A 224 25.10 19.65 -7.93
N ALA A 225 24.28 19.82 -8.96
CA ALA A 225 23.54 21.07 -9.20
C ALA A 225 22.19 21.14 -8.47
N TYR A 226 21.52 20.00 -8.32
CA TYR A 226 20.15 19.86 -7.82
C TYR A 226 20.06 18.72 -6.79
N HIS A 227 20.93 18.74 -5.79
CA HIS A 227 21.01 17.68 -4.78
C HIS A 227 19.73 17.51 -3.95
N ILE A 228 19.11 18.61 -3.52
CA ILE A 228 17.90 18.57 -2.67
C ILE A 228 16.70 18.21 -3.53
N ILE A 229 16.61 18.77 -4.73
CA ILE A 229 15.56 18.38 -5.68
C ILE A 229 15.70 16.91 -6.06
N GLY A 230 16.93 16.40 -6.21
CA GLY A 230 17.15 14.99 -6.46
C GLY A 230 16.74 14.10 -5.30
N LEU A 231 16.98 14.54 -4.07
CA LEU A 231 16.44 13.90 -2.87
C LEU A 231 14.91 13.95 -2.84
N ALA A 232 14.31 15.08 -3.20
CA ALA A 232 12.85 15.25 -3.27
C ALA A 232 12.21 14.34 -4.33
N TYR A 233 12.84 14.16 -5.50
CA TYR A 233 12.37 13.20 -6.51
C TYR A 233 12.51 11.76 -6.04
N ARG A 234 13.61 11.39 -5.35
CA ARG A 234 13.75 10.05 -4.77
C ARG A 234 12.64 9.80 -3.75
N PHE A 235 12.43 10.75 -2.85
CA PHE A 235 11.34 10.71 -1.87
C PHE A 235 9.98 10.55 -2.57
N LEU A 236 9.68 11.38 -3.58
CA LEU A 236 8.45 11.32 -4.36
C LEU A 236 8.21 9.93 -4.98
N LEU A 237 9.23 9.33 -5.57
CA LEU A 237 9.15 8.02 -6.23
C LEU A 237 9.04 6.84 -5.25
N THR A 238 9.34 7.07 -3.97
CA THR A 238 9.16 6.07 -2.90
C THR A 238 7.79 6.11 -2.24
N LEU A 239 6.98 7.14 -2.49
CA LEU A 239 5.66 7.26 -1.87
C LEU A 239 4.66 6.26 -2.43
N SER A 240 3.86 5.66 -1.55
CA SER A 240 2.81 4.70 -1.95
C SER A 240 1.79 5.29 -2.93
N VAL A 241 1.48 6.58 -2.83
CA VAL A 241 0.55 7.29 -3.74
C VAL A 241 1.06 7.35 -5.18
N THR A 242 2.37 7.21 -5.40
CA THR A 242 2.99 7.25 -6.72
C THR A 242 3.33 5.86 -7.26
N GLN A 243 3.08 4.79 -6.50
CA GLN A 243 3.50 3.44 -6.86
C GLN A 243 2.33 2.58 -7.32
N VAL A 244 2.30 2.26 -8.62
CA VAL A 244 1.43 1.21 -9.19
C VAL A 244 1.89 -0.20 -8.76
N ALA A 245 3.09 -0.33 -8.18
CA ALA A 245 3.61 -1.60 -7.69
C ALA A 245 2.74 -2.24 -6.61
N CYS A 246 2.02 -1.44 -5.81
CA CYS A 246 1.15 -1.96 -4.76
C CYS A 246 0.03 -2.87 -5.31
N GLU A 247 -0.51 -2.60 -6.50
CA GLU A 247 -1.54 -3.46 -7.13
C GLU A 247 -1.01 -4.87 -7.41
N ARG A 248 0.26 -4.97 -7.82
CA ARG A 248 0.94 -6.25 -8.08
C ARG A 248 1.29 -7.00 -6.79
N SER A 249 1.67 -6.29 -5.72
CA SER A 249 1.80 -6.91 -4.41
C SER A 249 0.47 -7.49 -3.94
N PHE A 250 -0.66 -6.81 -4.18
CA PHE A 250 -1.97 -7.36 -3.84
C PHE A 250 -2.37 -8.56 -4.70
N SER A 251 -1.96 -8.66 -5.97
CA SER A 251 -2.19 -9.89 -6.73
C SER A 251 -1.39 -11.07 -6.18
N THR A 252 -0.18 -10.84 -5.65
CA THR A 252 0.60 -11.89 -4.96
C THR A 252 -0.08 -12.39 -3.68
N LEU A 253 -0.87 -11.55 -3.01
CA LEU A 253 -1.59 -11.91 -1.79
C LEU A 253 -2.56 -13.08 -2.01
N LYS A 254 -3.15 -13.19 -3.21
CA LYS A 254 -4.03 -14.31 -3.59
C LYS A 254 -3.31 -15.66 -3.51
N PHE A 255 -2.02 -15.70 -3.84
CA PHE A 255 -1.21 -16.92 -3.78
C PHE A 255 -0.70 -17.20 -2.36
N ILE A 256 -0.42 -16.15 -1.58
CA ILE A 256 0.04 -16.29 -0.20
C ILE A 256 -1.10 -16.76 0.72
N LYS A 257 -2.28 -16.14 0.63
CA LYS A 257 -3.49 -16.52 1.36
C LYS A 257 -4.38 -17.41 0.50
N ASN A 258 -4.01 -18.68 0.41
CA ASN A 258 -4.86 -19.71 -0.20
C ASN A 258 -5.72 -20.43 0.86
N LYS A 259 -6.56 -21.37 0.42
CA LYS A 259 -7.47 -22.13 1.30
C LYS A 259 -6.78 -22.78 2.51
N LEU A 260 -5.53 -23.24 2.35
CA LEU A 260 -4.75 -23.90 3.39
C LEU A 260 -4.01 -22.92 4.32
N ARG A 261 -3.86 -21.66 3.91
CA ARG A 261 -3.11 -20.60 4.64
C ARG A 261 -3.98 -19.37 4.95
N SER A 262 -5.29 -19.56 5.06
CA SER A 262 -6.25 -18.48 5.30
C SER A 262 -6.05 -17.78 6.65
N SER A 263 -5.54 -18.51 7.65
CA SER A 263 -5.31 -18.06 9.03
C SER A 263 -3.85 -17.73 9.36
N LEU A 264 -3.11 -17.12 8.42
CA LEU A 264 -1.76 -16.63 8.70
C LEU A 264 -1.78 -15.44 9.68
N SER A 265 -0.84 -15.44 10.64
CA SER A 265 -0.60 -14.29 11.50
C SER A 265 -0.08 -13.09 10.69
N GLN A 266 -0.29 -11.87 11.20
CA GLN A 266 0.16 -10.65 10.52
C GLN A 266 1.67 -10.65 10.22
N GLN A 267 2.49 -11.10 11.17
CA GLN A 267 3.95 -11.18 11.02
C GLN A 267 4.36 -12.15 9.91
N ASN A 268 3.72 -13.32 9.84
CA ASN A 268 4.03 -14.30 8.81
C ASN A 268 3.54 -13.80 7.45
N LEU A 269 2.36 -13.18 7.39
CA LEU A 269 1.82 -12.61 6.16
C LEU A 269 2.74 -11.54 5.58
N GLU A 270 3.21 -10.62 6.42
CA GLU A 270 4.16 -9.57 6.02
C GLU A 270 5.48 -10.17 5.50
N SER A 271 6.00 -11.18 6.20
CA SER A 271 7.22 -11.90 5.78
C SER A 271 7.04 -12.58 4.42
N PHE A 272 5.92 -13.29 4.20
CA PHE A 272 5.62 -13.93 2.92
C PHE A 272 5.42 -12.91 1.79
N MET A 273 4.79 -11.77 2.08
CA MET A 273 4.62 -10.68 1.12
C MET A 273 5.98 -10.11 0.69
N LEU A 274 6.91 -9.90 1.62
CA LEU A 274 8.26 -9.44 1.30
C LEU A 274 9.01 -10.45 0.43
N MET A 275 8.97 -11.73 0.81
CA MET A 275 9.60 -12.81 0.04
C MET A 275 9.03 -12.90 -1.39
N ALA A 276 7.72 -12.84 -1.56
CA ALA A 276 7.08 -12.94 -2.86
C ALA A 276 7.33 -11.70 -3.75
N THR A 277 7.42 -10.52 -3.15
CA THR A 277 7.64 -9.26 -3.90
C THR A 277 9.09 -8.99 -4.23
N GLN A 278 10.04 -9.64 -3.54
CA GLN A 278 11.48 -9.48 -3.74
C GLN A 278 12.19 -10.81 -4.06
N PRO A 279 11.81 -11.51 -5.15
CA PRO A 279 12.45 -12.78 -5.51
C PRO A 279 13.93 -12.63 -5.84
N ASP A 280 14.35 -11.47 -6.37
CA ASP A 280 15.76 -11.19 -6.68
C ASP A 280 16.64 -11.24 -5.43
N VAL A 281 16.14 -10.71 -4.30
CA VAL A 281 16.86 -10.70 -3.03
C VAL A 281 16.98 -12.12 -2.49
N LEU A 282 15.93 -12.94 -2.63
CA LEU A 282 15.96 -14.34 -2.24
C LEU A 282 16.97 -15.16 -3.06
N LYS A 283 17.05 -14.91 -4.37
CA LYS A 283 18.04 -15.56 -5.24
C LYS A 283 19.49 -15.20 -4.89
N MET A 284 19.71 -14.09 -4.19
CA MET A 284 21.04 -13.70 -3.70
C MET A 284 21.41 -14.35 -2.36
N LEU A 285 20.45 -14.93 -1.64
CA LEU A 285 20.72 -15.62 -0.38
C LEU A 285 21.23 -17.03 -0.66
N ASP A 286 22.26 -17.42 0.08
CA ASP A 286 22.82 -18.77 0.01
C ASP A 286 21.88 -19.76 0.69
N SER A 287 21.46 -20.79 -0.04
CA SER A 287 20.51 -21.79 0.45
C SER A 287 21.12 -22.60 1.59
N ASP A 288 22.43 -22.88 1.54
CA ASP A 288 23.12 -23.67 2.55
C ASP A 288 23.16 -22.91 3.88
N GLN A 289 23.41 -21.59 3.84
CA GLN A 289 23.36 -20.74 5.04
C GLN A 289 21.97 -20.68 5.67
N ILE A 290 20.91 -20.70 4.87
CA ILE A 290 19.54 -20.74 5.38
C ILE A 290 19.28 -22.08 6.06
N ILE A 291 19.71 -23.20 5.44
CA ILE A 291 19.56 -24.55 5.99
C ILE A 291 20.30 -24.65 7.33
N ASP A 292 21.54 -24.19 7.38
CA ASP A 292 22.36 -24.18 8.60
C ASP A 292 21.70 -23.34 9.71
N GLY A 293 21.24 -22.13 9.38
CA GLY A 293 20.56 -21.26 10.35
C GLY A 293 19.21 -21.79 10.85
N VAL A 294 18.54 -22.66 10.07
CA VAL A 294 17.31 -23.36 10.53
C VAL A 294 17.66 -24.57 11.36
N ALA A 295 18.70 -25.32 10.97
CA ALA A 295 19.22 -26.47 11.68
C ALA A 295 19.66 -26.12 13.10
N GLU A 296 20.31 -24.98 13.29
CA GLU A 296 20.75 -24.48 14.61
C GLU A 296 19.61 -24.21 15.60
N LYS A 297 18.35 -24.08 15.14
CA LYS A 297 17.21 -23.78 16.01
C LYS A 297 16.72 -24.97 16.85
N SER A 298 17.10 -26.20 16.49
CA SER A 298 16.67 -27.40 17.20
C SER A 298 17.61 -28.57 16.94
N GLU A 299 17.96 -29.32 17.99
CA GLU A 299 18.77 -30.55 17.88
C GLU A 299 18.18 -31.58 16.91
N LEU A 300 16.86 -31.62 16.76
CA LEU A 300 16.18 -32.52 15.81
C LEU A 300 16.38 -32.05 14.37
N LEU A 301 16.28 -30.74 14.11
CA LEU A 301 16.49 -30.17 12.79
C LEU A 301 17.95 -30.25 12.38
N GLN A 302 18.86 -30.05 13.33
CA GLN A 302 20.29 -30.19 13.10
C GLN A 302 20.65 -31.58 12.55
N LYS A 303 20.08 -32.64 13.13
CA LYS A 303 20.31 -34.03 12.67
C LYS A 303 19.67 -34.36 11.32
N LEU A 304 18.60 -33.66 10.94
CA LEU A 304 17.84 -33.93 9.72
C LEU A 304 18.32 -33.12 8.52
N LEU A 305 18.85 -31.91 8.77
CA LEU A 305 19.20 -30.94 7.74
C LEU A 305 20.71 -30.84 7.49
N ILE A 306 21.52 -31.09 8.52
CA ILE A 306 22.98 -31.14 8.41
C ILE A 306 23.39 -32.61 8.59
N GLN A 307 23.56 -33.33 7.48
CA GLN A 307 24.14 -34.68 7.46
C GLN A 307 25.64 -34.62 7.23
#